data_AF-M5BTD6-F1
#
_entry.id   AF-M5BTD6-F1
#
_cell.length_a   1.000
_cell.length_b   1.000
_cell.length_c   1.000
_cell.angle_alpha   90.00
_cell.angle_beta   90.00
_cell.angle_gamma   90.00
#
_symmetry.space_group_name_H-M   'P 1'
#
loop_
_entity.id
_entity.type
_entity.pdbx_description
1 polymer ?
#
loop_
_entity_poly.entity_id
_entity_poly.type
_entity_poly.pdbx_seq_one_letter_code
_entity_poly.pdbx_strand_id
1 'polypeptide(L)'
;MLFISITSCIWIVVFAVLGFSRVNALFPMVFSSVALGKLAAKGEWDQIGTGYGLYKAFNNAGSVIVDVAAGAIQDTTPGGGYNGVIAFFIALKGMEILWGSIYGVLDRRLLRGVLSMSEKERLETEKKVDLNREPGRRPIKAWTYGGWTFLGACITIALVLFVKYSI
;
A
#
# COMPACT_ATOMS: atom_id res chain seq x y z
N MET A 1 -2.41 11.85 2.09
CA MET A 1 -1.76 11.28 0.88
C MET A 1 -0.29 11.65 0.75
N LEU A 2 0.10 12.92 0.92
CA LEU A 2 1.51 13.34 1.00
C LEU A 2 2.35 12.51 1.98
N PHE A 3 1.74 12.11 3.11
CA PHE A 3 2.35 11.17 4.07
C PHE A 3 2.79 9.85 3.43
N ILE A 4 1.96 9.21 2.60
CA ILE A 4 2.29 7.96 1.90
C ILE A 4 3.47 8.18 0.95
N SER A 5 3.45 9.26 0.17
CA SER A 5 4.56 9.61 -0.73
C SER A 5 5.86 9.87 0.03
N ILE A 6 5.81 10.58 1.16
CA ILE A 6 6.99 10.82 2.02
C ILE A 6 7.51 9.50 2.59
N THR A 7 6.62 8.64 3.09
CA THR A 7 6.97 7.31 3.60
C THR A 7 7.63 6.46 2.50
N SER A 8 7.09 6.44 1.29
CA SER A 8 7.69 5.72 0.16
C SER A 8 9.04 6.30 -0.24
N CYS A 9 9.23 7.62 -0.23
CA CYS A 9 10.53 8.25 -0.44
C CYS A 9 11.56 7.82 0.63
N ILE A 10 11.17 7.79 1.90
CA ILE A 10 12.03 7.31 3.00
C ILE A 10 12.43 5.85 2.75
N TRP A 11 11.50 5.00 2.35
CA TRP A 11 11.79 3.60 2.02
C TRP A 11 12.74 3.43 0.84
N ILE A 12 12.64 4.27 -0.21
CA ILE A 12 13.62 4.26 -1.31
C ILE A 12 15.02 4.57 -0.79
N VAL A 13 15.16 5.56 0.09
CA VAL A 13 16.46 5.91 0.70
C VAL A 13 16.98 4.75 1.56
N VAL A 14 16.13 4.11 2.35
CA VAL A 14 16.49 2.92 3.15
C VAL A 14 17.04 1.80 2.26
N PHE A 15 16.35 1.46 1.17
CA PHE A 15 16.77 0.42 0.24
C PHE A 15 18.06 0.79 -0.50
N ALA A 16 18.20 2.06 -0.90
CA ALA A 16 19.41 2.55 -1.55
C ALA A 16 20.64 2.46 -0.62
N VAL A 17 20.48 2.80 0.67
CA VAL A 17 21.55 2.69 1.67
C VAL A 17 21.89 1.22 1.93
N LEU A 18 20.89 0.34 2.03
CA LEU A 18 21.11 -1.10 2.25
C LEU A 18 21.82 -1.78 1.08
N GLY A 19 21.49 -1.43 -0.16
CA GLY A 19 22.02 -2.11 -1.35
C GLY A 19 23.31 -1.55 -1.89
N PHE A 20 23.51 -0.23 -1.78
CA PHE A 20 24.60 0.46 -2.48
C PHE A 20 25.59 1.15 -1.54
N SER A 21 25.40 1.06 -0.22
CA SER A 21 26.32 1.65 0.77
C SER A 21 26.95 0.59 1.66
N ARG A 22 28.12 0.91 2.25
CA ARG A 22 28.82 0.06 3.23
C ARG A 22 28.44 0.37 4.69
N VAL A 23 27.31 1.05 4.89
CA VAL A 23 26.86 1.48 6.22
C VAL A 23 26.31 0.27 6.98
N ASN A 24 26.52 0.22 8.30
CA ASN A 24 25.98 -0.84 9.15
C ASN A 24 24.45 -0.92 9.00
N ALA A 25 23.92 -2.12 8.78
CA ALA A 25 22.50 -2.42 8.58
C ALA A 25 21.58 -1.91 9.71
N LEU A 26 22.12 -1.66 10.90
CA LEU A 26 21.38 -1.05 12.01
C LEU A 26 20.86 0.37 11.67
N PHE A 27 21.62 1.16 10.90
CA PHE A 27 21.22 2.51 10.52
C PHE A 27 19.93 2.55 9.67
N PRO A 28 19.84 1.85 8.53
CA PRO A 28 18.61 1.78 7.75
C PRO A 28 17.45 1.12 8.52
N MET A 29 17.70 0.15 9.42
CA MET A 29 16.65 -0.41 10.28
C MET A 29 16.04 0.63 11.22
N VAL A 30 16.86 1.43 11.91
CA VAL A 30 16.36 2.50 12.78
C VAL A 30 15.64 3.58 11.97
N PHE A 31 16.16 3.93 10.80
CA PHE A 31 15.53 4.90 9.91
C PHE A 31 14.18 4.42 9.36
N SER A 32 14.05 3.12 9.06
CA SER A 32 12.78 2.52 8.63
C SER A 32 11.68 2.57 9.71
N SER A 33 12.07 2.57 11.00
CA SER A 33 11.11 2.65 12.11
C SER A 33 10.36 4.00 12.16
N VAL A 34 10.99 5.07 11.66
CA VAL A 34 10.37 6.40 11.53
C VAL A 34 9.29 6.42 10.45
N ALA A 35 9.39 5.53 9.45
CA ALA A 35 8.47 5.46 8.32
C ALA A 35 7.10 4.83 8.69
N LEU A 36 7.02 4.08 9.79
CA LEU A 36 5.84 3.32 10.24
C LEU A 36 4.77 4.16 10.98
N GLY A 37 4.79 5.49 10.83
CA GLY A 37 3.89 6.40 11.54
C GLY A 37 2.39 6.24 11.20
N LYS A 38 1.67 5.43 11.99
CA LYS A 38 0.20 5.45 12.23
C LYS A 38 -0.72 5.45 10.99
N LEU A 39 -1.14 4.26 10.57
CA LEU A 39 -2.39 4.06 9.82
C LEU A 39 -3.54 3.78 10.80
N ALA A 40 -4.04 4.81 11.48
CA ALA A 40 -5.25 4.65 12.31
C ALA A 40 -6.49 4.69 11.40
N ALA A 41 -7.09 3.53 11.14
CA ALA A 41 -8.36 3.45 10.43
C ALA A 41 -9.46 4.15 11.27
N LYS A 42 -9.96 5.30 10.79
CA LYS A 42 -11.10 6.00 11.38
C LYS A 42 -12.34 5.77 10.51
N GLY A 43 -13.16 4.80 10.88
CA GLY A 43 -14.42 4.44 10.21
C GLY A 43 -15.48 3.95 11.20
N GLU A 44 -16.74 3.95 10.79
CA GLU A 44 -17.88 3.47 11.59
C GLU A 44 -17.66 2.02 12.05
N TRP A 45 -17.81 1.79 13.36
CA TRP A 45 -17.44 0.57 14.07
C TRP A 45 -18.10 -0.71 13.56
N ASP A 46 -19.22 -0.60 12.87
CA ASP A 46 -20.05 -1.74 12.43
C ASP A 46 -19.48 -2.49 11.21
N GLN A 47 -18.62 -1.83 10.40
CA GLN A 47 -18.05 -2.43 9.17
C GLN A 47 -16.53 -2.53 9.18
N ILE A 48 -15.88 -2.21 10.31
CA ILE A 48 -14.42 -2.25 10.44
C ILE A 48 -13.89 -3.67 10.16
N GLY A 49 -14.58 -4.71 10.63
CA GLY A 49 -14.15 -6.10 10.44
C GLY A 49 -14.08 -6.50 8.96
N THR A 50 -15.11 -6.19 8.18
CA THR A 50 -15.16 -6.52 6.75
C THR A 50 -14.14 -5.72 5.95
N GLY A 51 -14.03 -4.41 6.22
CA GLY A 51 -13.02 -3.56 5.57
C GLY A 51 -11.59 -4.00 5.89
N TYR A 52 -11.33 -4.35 7.14
CA TYR A 52 -10.03 -4.85 7.59
C TYR A 52 -9.72 -6.24 7.02
N GLY A 53 -10.70 -7.13 6.94
CA GLY A 53 -10.57 -8.44 6.30
C GLY A 53 -10.21 -8.33 4.82
N LEU A 54 -10.88 -7.43 4.08
CA LEU A 54 -10.57 -7.16 2.67
C LEU A 54 -9.15 -6.59 2.50
N TYR A 55 -8.78 -5.61 3.34
CA TYR A 55 -7.42 -5.06 3.36
C TYR A 55 -6.37 -6.15 3.61
N LYS A 56 -6.60 -7.02 4.60
CA LYS A 56 -5.69 -8.11 4.95
C LYS A 56 -5.55 -9.14 3.83
N ALA A 57 -6.65 -9.47 3.15
CA ALA A 57 -6.62 -10.38 2.01
C ALA A 57 -5.76 -9.82 0.86
N PHE A 58 -5.94 -8.54 0.51
CA PHE A 58 -5.09 -7.88 -0.48
C PHE A 58 -3.62 -7.84 -0.06
N ASN A 59 -3.35 -7.50 1.21
CA ASN A 59 -1.99 -7.41 1.73
C ASN A 59 -1.29 -8.77 1.67
N ASN A 60 -1.94 -9.83 2.14
CA ASN A 60 -1.39 -11.18 2.12
C ASN A 60 -1.14 -11.69 0.69
N ALA A 61 -2.11 -11.53 -0.22
CA ALA A 61 -1.94 -11.95 -1.61
C ALA A 61 -0.81 -11.16 -2.30
N GLY A 62 -0.74 -9.85 -2.05
CA GLY A 62 0.35 -9.00 -2.54
C GLY A 62 1.72 -9.40 -2.01
N SER A 63 1.84 -9.69 -0.71
CA SER A 63 3.09 -10.13 -0.09
C SER A 63 3.62 -11.39 -0.77
N VAL A 64 2.78 -12.42 -0.91
CA VAL A 64 3.18 -13.69 -1.56
C VAL A 64 3.71 -13.45 -2.98
N ILE A 65 3.04 -12.60 -3.76
CA ILE A 65 3.47 -12.28 -5.14
C ILE A 65 4.84 -11.60 -5.13
N VAL A 66 5.03 -10.60 -4.26
CA VAL A 66 6.28 -9.84 -4.15
C VAL A 66 7.43 -10.72 -3.65
N ASP A 67 7.16 -11.60 -2.68
CA ASP A 67 8.16 -12.50 -2.11
C ASP A 67 8.64 -13.53 -3.15
N VAL A 68 7.72 -14.15 -3.90
CA VAL A 68 8.08 -15.07 -4.98
C VAL A 68 8.82 -14.36 -6.12
N ALA A 69 8.40 -13.13 -6.48
CA ALA A 69 9.08 -12.34 -7.49
C ALA A 69 10.51 -11.97 -7.04
N ALA A 70 10.68 -11.55 -5.79
CA ALA A 70 12.00 -11.26 -5.22
C ALA A 70 12.90 -12.49 -5.20
N GLY A 71 12.38 -13.66 -4.80
CA GLY A 71 13.10 -14.94 -4.86
C GLY A 71 13.56 -15.29 -6.27
N ALA A 72 12.66 -15.22 -7.26
CA ALA A 72 13.00 -15.51 -8.65
C ALA A 72 14.07 -14.56 -9.23
N ILE A 73 14.05 -13.28 -8.84
CA ILE A 73 15.08 -12.30 -9.22
C ILE A 73 16.43 -12.63 -8.55
N GLN A 74 16.40 -13.04 -7.28
CA GLN A 74 17.60 -13.45 -6.56
C GLN A 74 18.25 -14.69 -7.21
N ASP A 75 17.45 -15.70 -7.55
CA ASP A 75 17.91 -16.94 -8.19
C ASP A 75 18.57 -16.69 -9.56
N THR A 76 18.09 -15.68 -10.28
CA THR A 76 18.63 -15.29 -11.60
C THR A 76 19.88 -14.40 -11.48
N THR A 77 20.18 -13.85 -10.30
CA THR A 77 21.27 -12.88 -10.12
C THR A 77 22.64 -13.59 -10.07
N PRO A 78 23.55 -13.34 -11.03
CA PRO A 78 24.86 -13.98 -11.05
C PRO A 78 25.68 -13.61 -9.80
N GLY A 79 26.18 -14.62 -9.08
CA GLY A 79 26.98 -14.45 -7.88
C GLY A 79 26.18 -14.32 -6.58
N GLY A 80 24.87 -14.57 -6.59
CA GLY A 80 24.04 -14.62 -5.38
C GLY A 80 23.85 -13.26 -4.68
N GLY A 81 24.14 -12.17 -5.38
CA GLY A 81 23.99 -10.82 -4.86
C GLY A 81 22.52 -10.40 -4.73
N TYR A 82 22.22 -9.53 -3.76
CA TYR A 82 20.86 -9.04 -3.51
C TYR A 82 20.51 -7.76 -4.29
N ASN A 83 21.42 -7.26 -5.12
CA ASN A 83 21.30 -5.97 -5.81
C ASN A 83 20.09 -5.92 -6.75
N GLY A 84 19.78 -7.02 -7.44
CA GLY A 84 18.61 -7.12 -8.32
C GLY A 84 17.29 -6.98 -7.55
N VAL A 85 17.20 -7.63 -6.38
CA VAL A 85 16.02 -7.56 -5.50
C VAL A 85 15.84 -6.15 -4.93
N ILE A 86 16.93 -5.51 -4.54
CA ILE A 86 16.89 -4.14 -4.01
C ILE A 86 16.44 -3.16 -5.10
N ALA A 87 16.93 -3.29 -6.33
CA ALA A 87 16.48 -2.47 -7.45
C ALA A 87 14.98 -2.68 -7.74
N PHE A 88 14.49 -3.91 -7.65
CA PHE A 88 13.07 -4.23 -7.79
C PHE A 88 12.22 -3.56 -6.70
N PHE A 89 12.62 -3.62 -5.43
CA PHE A 89 11.90 -2.93 -4.34
C PHE A 89 11.91 -1.41 -4.50
N ILE A 90 13.02 -0.81 -4.96
CA ILE A 90 13.07 0.61 -5.27
C ILE A 90 12.08 0.97 -6.39
N ALA A 91 11.98 0.15 -7.44
CA ALA A 91 11.03 0.36 -8.53
C ALA A 91 9.56 0.28 -8.04
N LEU A 92 9.23 -0.71 -7.20
CA LEU A 92 7.91 -0.82 -6.57
C LEU A 92 7.58 0.42 -5.73
N LYS A 93 8.52 0.90 -4.90
CA LYS A 93 8.34 2.12 -4.11
C LYS A 93 8.22 3.38 -4.96
N GLY A 94 8.89 3.43 -6.11
CA GLY A 94 8.72 4.50 -7.10
C GLY A 94 7.27 4.58 -7.61
N MET A 95 6.66 3.43 -7.90
CA MET A 95 5.25 3.37 -8.31
C MET A 95 4.30 3.81 -7.19
N GLU A 96 4.60 3.49 -5.92
CA GLU A 96 3.80 3.97 -4.78
C GLU A 96 3.76 5.50 -4.70
N ILE A 97 4.85 6.20 -5.05
CA ILE A 97 4.88 7.67 -5.06
C ILE A 97 3.89 8.23 -6.10
N LEU A 98 3.87 7.63 -7.29
CA LEU A 98 2.92 8.01 -8.36
C LEU A 98 1.47 7.78 -7.90
N TRP A 99 1.19 6.60 -7.36
CA TRP A 99 -0.13 6.26 -6.84
C TRP A 99 -0.55 7.16 -5.66
N GLY A 100 0.34 7.44 -4.72
CA GLY A 100 0.09 8.36 -3.61
C GLY A 100 -0.26 9.78 -4.09
N SER A 101 0.38 10.23 -5.18
CA SER A 101 0.06 11.52 -5.80
C SER A 101 -1.32 11.52 -6.47
N ILE A 102 -1.64 10.46 -7.22
CA ILE A 102 -2.97 10.26 -7.84
C ILE A 102 -4.07 10.22 -6.78
N TYR A 103 -3.87 9.44 -5.72
CA TYR A 103 -4.82 9.38 -4.61
C TYR A 103 -4.94 10.72 -3.89
N GLY A 104 -3.88 11.51 -3.79
CA GLY A 104 -3.93 12.88 -3.25
C GLY A 104 -4.80 13.81 -4.09
N VAL A 105 -4.74 13.69 -5.41
CA VAL A 105 -5.59 14.46 -6.33
C VAL A 105 -7.05 13.99 -6.26
N LEU A 106 -7.29 12.68 -6.25
CA LEU A 106 -8.63 12.10 -6.14
C LEU A 106 -9.30 12.42 -4.80
N ASP A 107 -8.57 12.36 -3.69
CA ASP A 107 -9.08 12.70 -2.36
C ASP A 107 -9.49 14.18 -2.28
N ARG A 108 -8.68 15.08 -2.85
CA ARG A 108 -9.03 16.52 -2.93
C ARG A 108 -10.22 16.81 -3.84
N ARG A 109 -10.38 16.06 -4.94
CA ARG A 109 -11.43 16.31 -5.94
C ARG A 109 -12.76 15.62 -5.64
N LEU A 110 -12.75 14.35 -5.19
CA LEU A 110 -13.97 13.56 -4.95
C LEU A 110 -14.36 13.50 -3.48
N LEU A 111 -13.40 13.47 -2.56
CA LEU A 111 -13.67 13.23 -1.14
C LEU A 111 -13.48 14.47 -0.27
N ARG A 112 -13.24 15.65 -0.87
CA ARG A 112 -13.00 16.93 -0.18
C ARG A 112 -11.96 16.83 0.94
N GLY A 113 -10.98 15.92 0.81
CA GLY A 113 -9.93 15.73 1.81
C GLY A 113 -10.40 15.09 3.12
N VAL A 114 -11.52 14.37 3.13
CA VAL A 114 -12.05 13.65 4.31
C VAL A 114 -11.03 12.70 4.92
N LEU A 115 -10.12 12.12 4.10
CA LEU A 115 -9.04 11.25 4.57
C LEU A 115 -7.92 12.01 5.30
N SER A 116 -7.81 13.32 5.09
CA SER A 116 -6.85 14.22 5.75
C SER A 116 -7.47 15.11 6.83
N MET A 117 -8.80 15.08 6.96
CA MET A 117 -9.55 15.93 7.88
C MET A 117 -9.43 15.43 9.32
N SER A 118 -9.31 16.33 10.29
CA SER A 118 -9.29 15.93 11.70
C SER A 118 -10.65 15.39 12.13
N GLU A 119 -10.69 14.56 13.18
CA GLU A 119 -11.93 13.93 13.64
C GLU A 119 -12.99 14.96 14.07
N LYS A 120 -12.56 16.11 14.61
CA LYS A 120 -13.43 17.22 14.98
C LYS A 120 -14.06 17.89 13.74
N GLU A 121 -13.26 18.18 12.73
CA GLU A 121 -13.72 18.78 11.47
C GLU A 121 -14.62 17.81 10.68
N ARG A 122 -14.35 16.51 10.76
CA ARG A 122 -15.20 15.48 10.14
C ARG A 122 -16.59 15.49 10.77
N LEU A 123 -16.69 15.46 12.11
CA LEU A 123 -17.98 15.52 12.82
C LEU A 123 -18.75 16.82 12.56
N GLU A 124 -18.07 17.95 12.38
CA GLU A 124 -18.73 19.21 12.01
C GLU A 124 -19.23 19.24 10.57
N THR A 125 -18.51 18.59 9.65
CA THR A 125 -18.90 18.48 8.24
C THR A 125 -20.07 17.50 8.08
N GLU A 126 -20.06 16.39 8.82
CA GLU A 126 -21.14 15.40 8.85
C GLU A 126 -22.46 15.97 9.44
N LYS A 127 -22.39 16.99 10.30
CA LYS A 127 -23.57 17.72 10.80
C LYS A 127 -24.13 18.75 9.82
N LYS A 128 -23.31 19.30 8.93
CA LYS A 128 -23.69 20.39 8.01
C LYS A 128 -24.13 19.91 6.63
N VAL A 129 -23.75 18.70 6.23
CA VAL A 129 -23.98 18.18 4.88
C VAL A 129 -24.59 16.79 4.95
N ASP A 130 -25.67 16.55 4.19
CA ASP A 130 -26.23 15.21 3.98
C ASP A 130 -25.26 14.38 3.13
N LEU A 131 -24.41 13.61 3.82
CA LEU A 131 -23.30 12.84 3.27
C LEU A 131 -23.72 11.83 2.21
N ASN A 132 -24.99 11.42 2.23
CA ASN A 132 -25.56 10.48 1.27
C ASN A 132 -25.77 11.08 -0.11
N ARG A 133 -25.70 12.40 -0.28
CA ARG A 133 -25.87 13.07 -1.59
C ARG A 133 -24.55 13.41 -2.29
N GLU A 134 -23.40 13.26 -1.63
CA GLU A 134 -22.12 13.61 -2.23
C GLU A 134 -21.57 12.50 -3.17
N PRO A 135 -21.08 12.87 -4.37
CA PRO A 135 -20.49 11.92 -5.31
C PRO A 135 -19.20 11.31 -4.74
N GLY A 136 -19.06 9.98 -4.80
CA GLY A 136 -17.89 9.24 -4.30
C GLY A 136 -18.05 8.58 -2.93
N ARG A 137 -19.10 8.90 -2.16
CA ARG A 137 -19.43 8.21 -0.89
C ARG A 137 -20.41 7.05 -1.02
N ARG A 138 -21.09 6.90 -2.17
CA ARG A 138 -21.94 5.74 -2.44
C ARG A 138 -21.13 4.61 -3.08
N PRO A 139 -21.35 3.35 -2.68
CA PRO A 139 -20.73 2.20 -3.33
C PRO A 139 -21.22 2.12 -4.78
N ILE A 140 -20.33 2.34 -5.72
CA ILE A 140 -20.61 2.15 -7.14
C ILE A 140 -20.49 0.66 -7.42
N LYS A 141 -21.61 -0.01 -7.77
CA LYS A 141 -21.65 -1.46 -8.00
C LYS A 141 -20.55 -1.93 -8.97
N ALA A 142 -20.31 -1.19 -10.05
CA ALA A 142 -19.25 -1.50 -11.01
C ALA A 142 -17.84 -1.49 -10.38
N TRP A 143 -17.54 -0.53 -9.50
CA TRP A 143 -16.26 -0.45 -8.79
C TRP A 143 -16.12 -1.56 -7.75
N THR A 144 -17.22 -1.90 -7.08
CA THR A 144 -17.26 -3.01 -6.12
C THR A 144 -16.99 -4.36 -6.82
N TYR A 145 -17.70 -4.66 -7.92
CA TYR A 145 -17.45 -5.88 -8.69
C TYR A 145 -16.04 -5.90 -9.29
N GLY A 146 -15.56 -4.76 -9.82
CA GLY A 146 -14.19 -4.62 -10.28
C GLY A 146 -13.17 -4.96 -9.18
N GLY A 147 -13.35 -4.39 -7.98
CA GLY A 147 -12.49 -4.66 -6.83
C GLY A 147 -12.50 -6.14 -6.40
N TRP A 148 -13.66 -6.78 -6.37
CA TRP A 148 -13.76 -8.22 -6.07
C TRP A 148 -13.11 -9.10 -7.14
N THR A 149 -13.30 -8.79 -8.42
CA THR A 149 -12.63 -9.52 -9.51
C THR A 149 -11.12 -9.37 -9.45
N PHE A 150 -10.63 -8.16 -9.14
CA PHE A 150 -9.21 -7.90 -8.97
C PHE A 150 -8.63 -8.66 -7.79
N LEU A 151 -9.33 -8.68 -6.65
CA LEU A 151 -8.93 -9.49 -5.49
C LEU A 151 -8.85 -10.98 -5.84
N GLY A 152 -9.89 -11.51 -6.50
CA GLY A 152 -9.93 -12.91 -6.92
C GLY A 152 -8.76 -13.27 -7.84
N ALA A 153 -8.42 -12.39 -8.78
CA ALA A 153 -7.26 -12.55 -9.64
C ALA A 153 -5.95 -12.55 -8.84
N CYS A 154 -5.75 -11.61 -7.91
CA CYS A 154 -4.56 -11.57 -7.05
C CYS A 154 -4.40 -12.83 -6.20
N ILE A 155 -5.49 -13.32 -5.60
CA ILE A 155 -5.48 -14.56 -4.81
C ILE A 155 -5.13 -15.76 -5.69
N THR A 156 -5.72 -15.84 -6.89
CA THR A 156 -5.46 -16.93 -7.83
C THR A 156 -4.00 -16.93 -8.28
N ILE A 157 -3.43 -15.76 -8.61
CA ILE A 157 -2.02 -15.61 -8.97
C ILE A 157 -1.12 -16.01 -7.80
N ALA A 158 -1.41 -15.52 -6.59
CA ALA A 158 -0.65 -15.86 -5.40
C ALA A 158 -0.67 -17.38 -5.12
N LEU A 159 -1.83 -18.03 -5.27
CA LEU A 159 -1.95 -19.48 -5.12
C LEU A 159 -1.17 -20.24 -6.19
N VAL A 160 -1.26 -19.85 -7.45
CA VAL A 160 -0.50 -20.50 -8.54
C VAL A 160 1.01 -20.35 -8.33
N LEU A 161 1.46 -19.16 -7.95
CA LEU A 161 2.88 -18.92 -7.63
C LEU A 161 3.32 -19.75 -6.42
N PHE A 162 2.51 -19.79 -5.37
CA PHE A 162 2.80 -20.59 -4.18
C PHE A 162 2.89 -22.08 -4.51
N VAL A 163 1.93 -22.64 -5.25
CA VAL A 163 1.95 -24.06 -5.63
C VAL A 163 3.14 -24.38 -6.53
N LYS A 164 3.49 -23.51 -7.48
CA LYS A 164 4.58 -23.78 -8.43
C LYS A 164 5.98 -23.67 -7.84
N TYR A 165 6.19 -22.74 -6.90
CA TYR A 165 7.51 -22.42 -6.37
C TYR A 165 7.74 -22.89 -4.92
N SER A 166 6.70 -23.34 -4.21
CA SER A 166 6.79 -23.79 -2.80
C SER A 166 6.44 -25.27 -2.59
N ILE A 167 5.81 -25.94 -3.55
CA ILE A 167 5.56 -27.40 -3.56
C ILE A 167 6.44 -28.03 -4.63
#